data_AF-A0A5Q0TMQ7-F1
#
_entry.id   AF-A0A5Q0TMQ7-F1
#
_cell.length_a   1.000
_cell.length_b   1.000
_cell.length_c   1.000
_cell.angle_alpha   90.00
_cell.angle_beta   90.00
_cell.angle_gamma   90.00
#
_symmetry.space_group_name_H-M   'P 1'
#
loop_
_entity.id
_entity.type
_entity.pdbx_description
1 polymer ?
#
loop_
_entity_poly.entity_id
_entity_poly.type
_entity_poly.pdbx_seq_one_letter_code
_entity_poly.pdbx_strand_id
1 'polypeptide(L)' 'MGSRSVRELEEKFQPLLGLHGHIHESQGIDKIGKTVIINPGSGYTDQLLKYAIITIRKEVKGINVEYKLNSYIISQG' A
#
# COMPACT_ATOMS: atom_id res chain seq x y z
N MET A 1 -9.08 13.02 -3.90
CA MET A 1 -7.89 13.61 -4.52
C MET A 1 -6.89 12.48 -4.75
N GLY A 2 -6.32 12.36 -5.95
CA GLY A 2 -5.37 11.29 -6.31
C GLY A 2 -4.86 11.50 -7.73
N SER A 3 -3.64 11.06 -8.02
CA SER A 3 -3.07 11.24 -9.36
C SER A 3 -3.67 10.23 -10.33
N ARG A 4 -4.35 10.72 -11.37
CA ARG A 4 -4.90 9.87 -12.44
C ARG A 4 -3.81 9.06 -13.13
N SER A 5 -2.64 9.66 -13.34
CA SER A 5 -1.49 8.97 -13.94
C SER A 5 -0.98 7.84 -13.06
N VAL A 6 -1.01 7.98 -11.73
CA VAL A 6 -0.63 6.90 -10.81
C VAL A 6 -1.62 5.75 -10.91
N ARG A 7 -2.92 6.04 -10.94
CA ARG A 7 -3.96 5.03 -11.14
C ARG A 7 -3.80 4.30 -12.48
N GLU A 8 -3.53 5.01 -13.57
CA GLU A 8 -3.31 4.41 -14.89
C GLU A 8 -2.07 3.46 -14.88
N LEU A 9 -1.02 3.81 -14.14
CA LEU A 9 0.13 2.93 -13.95
C LEU A 9 -0.22 1.67 -13.13
N GLU A 10 -1.02 1.81 -12.08
CA GLU A 10 -1.47 0.69 -11.25
C GLU A 10 -2.37 -0.27 -12.02
N GLU A 11 -3.31 0.26 -12.79
CA GLU A 11 -4.19 -0.53 -13.66
C GLU A 11 -3.38 -1.25 -14.75
N LYS A 12 -2.37 -0.60 -15.34
CA LYS A 12 -1.54 -1.18 -16.41
C LYS A 12 -0.56 -2.24 -15.93
N PHE A 13 0.22 -1.93 -14.90
CA PHE A 13 1.33 -2.79 -14.47
C PHE A 13 0.95 -3.77 -13.37
N GLN A 14 -0.15 -3.50 -12.67
CA GLN A 14 -0.66 -4.34 -11.60
C GLN A 14 0.45 -4.77 -10.62
N PRO A 15 1.14 -3.82 -9.97
CA PRO A 15 2.18 -4.16 -8.99
C PRO A 15 1.60 -4.93 -7.81
N LEU A 16 2.47 -5.53 -6.98
CA LEU A 16 2.02 -6.23 -5.78
C LEU A 16 1.37 -5.27 -4.77
N LEU A 17 1.91 -4.06 -4.66
CA LEU A 17 1.57 -3.07 -3.63
C LEU A 17 1.79 -1.64 -4.16
N GLY A 18 0.83 -0.75 -3.94
CA GLY A 18 0.94 0.70 -4.10
C GLY A 18 0.96 1.38 -2.73
N LEU A 19 1.99 2.19 -2.48
CA LEU A 19 2.15 2.95 -1.23
C LEU A 19 2.01 4.44 -1.53
N HIS A 20 1.05 5.08 -0.87
CA HIS A 20 0.72 6.48 -1.10
C HIS A 20 0.82 7.28 0.20
N GLY A 21 0.98 8.58 0.02
CA GLY A 21 0.92 9.59 1.06
C GLY A 21 0.46 10.91 0.44
N HIS A 22 0.77 12.03 1.09
CA HIS A 22 0.50 13.41 0.64
C HIS A 22 -0.88 13.98 0.97
N ILE A 23 -1.95 13.17 1.00
CA ILE A 23 -3.27 13.62 1.44
C ILE A 23 -3.53 13.05 2.83
N HIS A 24 -3.32 13.89 3.83
CA HIS A 24 -3.36 13.54 5.26
C HIS A 24 -4.72 12.98 5.71
N GLU A 25 -5.81 13.41 5.05
CA GLU A 25 -7.21 13.05 5.34
C GLU A 25 -7.66 11.71 4.72
N SER A 26 -6.84 11.08 3.86
CA SER A 26 -7.23 9.90 3.07
C SER A 26 -6.58 8.60 3.56
N GLN A 27 -6.61 8.35 4.87
CA GLN A 27 -6.20 7.05 5.42
C GLN A 27 -7.07 5.94 4.84
N GLY A 28 -6.45 4.87 4.34
CA GLY A 28 -7.21 3.76 3.79
C GLY A 28 -6.36 2.65 3.20
N ILE A 29 -7.00 1.49 3.07
CA ILE A 29 -6.52 0.36 2.29
C ILE A 29 -7.57 0.11 1.20
N ASP A 30 -7.12 0.03 -0.04
CA ASP A 30 -7.98 -0.26 -1.19
C ASP A 30 -7.31 -1.29 -2.11
N LYS A 31 -8.00 -1.71 -3.18
CA LYS A 31 -7.47 -2.60 -4.21
C LYS A 31 -7.82 -2.13 -5.61
N ILE A 32 -6.82 -2.14 -6.48
CA ILE A 32 -6.98 -1.92 -7.92
C ILE A 32 -6.52 -3.19 -8.64
N GLY A 33 -7.49 -4.03 -9.02
CA GLY A 33 -7.21 -5.37 -9.52
C GLY A 33 -6.47 -6.22 -8.47
N LYS A 34 -5.26 -6.70 -8.78
CA LYS A 34 -4.42 -7.46 -7.83
C LYS A 34 -3.55 -6.57 -6.93
N THR A 35 -3.44 -5.28 -7.25
CA THR A 35 -2.62 -4.34 -6.48
C THR A 35 -3.34 -3.96 -5.19
N VAL A 36 -2.70 -4.17 -4.04
CA VAL A 36 -3.15 -3.59 -2.76
C VAL A 36 -2.64 -2.16 -2.68
N ILE A 37 -3.50 -1.21 -2.36
CA ILE A 37 -3.19 0.21 -2.23
C ILE A 37 -3.27 0.58 -0.75
N ILE A 38 -2.21 1.17 -0.20
CA ILE A 38 -2.17 1.56 1.22
C ILE A 38 -1.74 3.02 1.34
N ASN A 39 -2.56 3.80 2.04
CA ASN A 39 -2.22 5.12 2.54
C ASN A 39 -2.41 5.14 4.06
N PRO A 40 -1.33 5.19 4.86
CA PRO A 40 -1.45 5.29 6.31
C PRO A 40 -2.07 6.63 6.77
N GLY A 41 -2.13 7.64 5.89
CA GLY A 41 -2.51 9.01 6.24
C GLY A 41 -1.47 9.68 7.14
N SER A 42 -1.82 10.84 7.70
CA SER A 42 -1.03 11.45 8.78
C SER A 42 -1.94 12.16 9.77
N GLY A 43 -1.66 12.06 11.06
CA GLY A 43 -2.30 12.85 12.11
C GLY A 43 -1.44 14.03 12.55
N TYR A 44 -0.82 14.78 11.65
CA TYR A 44 0.12 15.85 12.01
C TYR A 44 -0.50 16.90 12.94
N THR A 45 -1.78 17.25 12.74
CA THR A 45 -2.53 18.16 13.63
C THR A 45 -2.82 17.54 14.99
N ASP A 46 -2.96 16.22 15.05
CA ASP A 46 -3.41 15.49 16.25
C ASP A 46 -2.24 14.89 17.04
N GLN A 47 -0.99 15.16 16.62
CA GLN A 47 0.25 14.57 17.16
C GLN A 47 0.27 13.03 17.17
N LEU A 48 -0.59 12.39 16.36
CA LEU A 48 -0.71 10.95 16.26
C LEU A 48 0.15 10.43 15.11
N LEU A 49 1.03 9.48 15.42
CA LEU A 49 1.84 8.81 14.42
C LEU A 49 1.01 7.72 13.75
N LYS A 50 0.61 7.93 12.50
CA LYS A 50 -0.05 6.90 11.69
C LYS A 50 0.97 6.19 10.81
N TYR A 51 0.88 4.86 10.75
CA TYR A 51 1.82 4.04 9.99
C TYR A 51 1.15 2.75 9.48
N ALA A 52 1.76 2.13 8.48
CA ALA A 52 1.35 0.81 8.00
C ALA A 52 2.43 -0.23 8.29
N ILE A 53 2.03 -1.39 8.82
CA ILE A 53 2.89 -2.57 8.93
C ILE A 53 2.50 -3.51 7.79
N ILE A 54 3.48 -3.88 6.96
CA ILE A 54 3.27 -4.73 5.79
C ILE A 54 4.27 -5.89 5.85
N THR A 55 3.76 -7.11 5.79
CA THR A 55 4.57 -8.33 5.71
C THR A 55 4.53 -8.89 4.30
N ILE A 56 5.70 -9.02 3.69
CA ILE A 56 5.87 -9.64 2.38
C ILE A 56 6.54 -11.00 2.58
N ARG A 57 5.92 -12.05 2.05
CA ARG A 57 6.48 -13.40 2.02
C ARG A 57 7.20 -13.62 0.70
N LYS A 58 8.44 -14.08 0.79
CA LYS A 58 9.21 -14.61 -0.34
C LYS A 58 8.98 -16.12 -0.42
N GLU A 59 8.71 -16.63 -1.60
CA GLU A 59 8.54 -18.06 -1.88
C GLU A 59 9.47 -18.47 -3.01
N VAL A 60 10.25 -19.53 -2.81
CA VAL A 60 11.15 -20.07 -3.84
C VAL A 60 10.49 -21.32 -4.43
N LYS A 61 10.29 -21.32 -5.74
CA LYS A 61 9.69 -22.43 -6.50
C LYS A 61 10.65 -22.89 -7.58
N GLY A 62 11.50 -23.86 -7.24
CA GLY A 62 12.60 -24.29 -8.09
C GLY A 62 13.60 -23.15 -8.30
N ILE A 63 13.76 -22.72 -9.55
CA ILE A 63 14.63 -21.58 -9.91
C ILE A 63 13.93 -20.21 -9.79
N ASN A 64 12.61 -20.18 -9.61
CA ASN A 64 11.83 -18.95 -9.57
C ASN A 64 11.67 -18.42 -8.14
N VAL A 65 11.60 -17.10 -8.00
CA VAL A 65 11.28 -16.41 -6.75
C VAL A 65 9.97 -15.64 -6.94
N GLU A 66 9.00 -15.91 -6.08
CA GLU A 66 7.73 -15.19 -6.00
C GLU A 66 7.66 -14.35 -4.71
N TYR A 67 6.99 -13.21 -4.78
CA TYR A 67 6.68 -12.36 -3.63
C TYR A 67 5.17 -12.25 -3.48
N LYS A 68 4.68 -12.40 -2.25
CA LYS A 68 3.26 -12.31 -1.91
C LYS A 68 3.08 -11.44 -0.69
N LEU A 69 2.01 -10.65 -0.68
CA LEU A 69 1.57 -9.96 0.53
C LEU A 69 1.01 -11.00 1.51
N ASN A 70 1.60 -11.06 2.70
CA ASN A 70 1.17 -11.97 3.76
C ASN A 70 0.18 -11.30 4.71
N SER A 71 0.46 -10.05 5.10
CA SER A 71 -0.44 -9.24 5.92
C SER A 71 -0.13 -7.77 5.73
N TYR A 72 -1.12 -6.93 5.98
CA TYR A 72 -0.98 -5.48 5.99
C TYR A 72 -2.01 -4.87 6.96
N ILE A 73 -1.61 -3.86 7.72
CA ILE A 73 -2.47 -3.15 8.67
C ILE A 73 -2.04 -1.69 8.75
N ILE A 74 -3.00 -0.78 8.90
CA ILE A 74 -2.74 0.60 9.33
C ILE A 74 -2.95 0.66 10.84
N SER A 75 -1.99 1.24 11.54
CA SER A 75 -1.99 1.44 12.99
C SER A 75 -1.65 2.89 13.32
N GLN A 76 -1.84 3.26 14.57
CA GLN A 76 -1.50 4.58 15.10
C GLN A 76 -0.88 4.47 16.49
N GLY A 77 0.02 5.39 16.81
CA GLY A 77 0.70 5.52 18.10
C GLY A 77 0.65 6.94 18.63
#